data_AF-A0A6N9VG91-F1
#
_entry.id   AF-A0A6N9VG91-F1
#
_cell.length_a   1.000
_cell.length_b   1.000
_cell.length_c   1.000
_cell.angle_alpha   90.00
_cell.angle_beta   90.00
_cell.angle_gamma   90.00
#
_symmetry.space_group_name_H-M   'P 1'
#
loop_
_entity.id
_entity.type
_entity.pdbx_description
1 polymer ?
#
loop_
_entity_poly.entity_id
_entity_poly.type
_entity_poly.pdbx_seq_one_letter_code
_entity_poly.pdbx_strand_id
1 'polypeptide(L)'
;MGSVWATPQQVDATGVAVTAQLLAQAQDDIEIFSGRVYDDTDRIRGRDLYWLGKAVARQAAWLTEQYDVATRLDATETSQDGVSNKLTPDGAVLAPMAGKALRRCSWMRSRTVHVGAPFEGGRYVTNQLLESADDGQAWRPMP
;
A
#
# COMPACT_ATOMS: atom_id res chain seq x y z
N MET A 1 13.83 14.55 -19.56
CA MET A 1 13.78 14.04 -18.17
C MET A 1 12.55 13.17 -18.09
N GLY A 2 12.72 11.89 -17.77
CA GLY A 2 11.65 10.90 -17.84
C GLY A 2 10.54 11.15 -16.81
N SER A 3 9.37 10.66 -17.14
CA SER A 3 8.15 10.58 -16.33
C SER A 3 8.39 9.86 -14.99
N VAL A 4 8.70 10.58 -13.90
CA VAL A 4 8.97 10.00 -12.57
C VAL A 4 8.10 10.67 -11.51
N TRP A 5 7.50 9.87 -10.61
CA TRP A 5 6.64 10.39 -9.53
C TRP A 5 7.38 11.17 -8.44
N ALA A 6 8.66 10.86 -8.20
CA ALA A 6 9.45 11.52 -7.17
C ALA A 6 9.77 12.97 -7.55
N THR A 7 9.50 13.90 -6.63
CA THR A 7 9.98 15.28 -6.77
C THR A 7 11.44 15.40 -6.30
N PRO A 8 12.21 16.38 -6.81
CA PRO A 8 13.59 16.60 -6.36
C PRO A 8 13.70 16.75 -4.83
N GLN A 9 12.77 17.48 -4.22
CA GLN A 9 12.70 17.68 -2.76
C GLN A 9 12.52 16.36 -1.99
N GLN A 10 11.77 15.40 -2.54
CA GLN A 10 11.58 14.09 -1.90
C GLN A 10 12.84 13.23 -1.99
N VAL A 11 13.60 13.34 -3.08
CA VAL A 11 14.90 12.69 -3.26
C VAL A 11 15.92 13.29 -2.31
N ASP A 12 16.02 14.62 -2.24
CA ASP A 12 16.94 15.32 -1.32
C ASP A 12 16.67 14.98 0.15
N ALA A 13 15.39 14.83 0.52
CA ALA A 13 14.98 14.43 1.88
C ALA A 13 15.40 13.00 2.28
N THR A 14 15.96 12.22 1.37
CA THR A 14 16.57 10.93 1.69
C THR A 14 17.98 11.08 2.27
N GLY A 15 18.65 12.19 2.00
CA GLY A 15 20.04 12.43 2.41
C GLY A 15 21.07 11.69 1.56
N VAL A 16 20.66 11.01 0.49
CA VAL A 16 21.52 10.21 -0.38
C VAL A 16 21.53 10.79 -1.79
N ALA A 17 22.71 10.83 -2.40
CA ALA A 17 22.87 11.24 -3.79
C ALA A 17 22.37 10.14 -4.73
N VAL A 18 21.20 10.36 -5.33
CA VAL A 18 20.56 9.43 -6.26
C VAL A 18 20.86 9.84 -7.71
N THR A 19 21.31 8.89 -8.53
CA THR A 19 21.53 9.10 -9.96
C THR A 19 20.21 8.98 -10.75
N ALA A 20 20.16 9.56 -11.95
CA ALA A 20 18.96 9.47 -12.80
C ALA A 20 18.61 8.02 -13.18
N GLN A 21 19.62 7.18 -13.36
CA GLN A 21 19.46 5.76 -13.66
C GLN A 21 18.81 5.01 -12.50
N LEU A 22 19.27 5.25 -11.26
CA LEU A 22 18.69 4.64 -10.06
C LEU A 22 17.26 5.14 -9.82
N LEU A 23 16.98 6.40 -10.16
CA LEU A 23 15.64 6.95 -10.07
C LEU A 23 14.68 6.30 -11.08
N ALA A 24 15.14 6.01 -12.30
CA ALA A 24 14.36 5.30 -13.31
C ALA A 24 14.10 3.85 -12.90
N GLN A 25 15.12 3.14 -12.42
CA GLN A 25 14.94 1.78 -11.92
C GLN A 25 13.98 1.73 -10.72
N ALA A 26 14.10 2.67 -9.79
CA ALA A 26 13.17 2.77 -8.67
C ALA A 26 11.74 3.10 -9.12
N GLN A 27 11.56 3.91 -10.17
CA GLN A 27 10.24 4.16 -10.75
C GLN A 27 9.62 2.85 -11.24
N ASP A 28 10.36 2.08 -12.05
CA ASP A 28 9.90 0.79 -12.60
C ASP A 28 9.51 -0.19 -11.47
N ASP A 29 10.34 -0.31 -10.43
CA ASP A 29 10.04 -1.14 -9.26
C ASP A 29 8.71 -0.74 -8.60
N ILE A 30 8.52 0.56 -8.33
CA ILE A 30 7.29 1.05 -7.68
C ILE A 30 6.07 0.88 -8.58
N GLU A 31 6.20 1.00 -9.91
CA GLU A 31 5.10 0.72 -10.84
C GLU A 31 4.65 -0.75 -10.75
N ILE A 32 5.60 -1.69 -10.69
CA ILE A 32 5.33 -3.12 -10.50
C ILE A 32 4.59 -3.37 -9.19
N PHE A 33 5.05 -2.80 -8.07
CA PHE A 33 4.44 -3.03 -6.76
C PHE A 33 3.11 -2.29 -6.55
N SER A 34 2.95 -1.12 -7.17
CA SER A 34 1.75 -0.29 -6.99
C SER A 34 0.63 -0.63 -7.98
N GLY A 35 0.93 -1.27 -9.11
CA GLY A 35 -0.02 -1.56 -10.18
C GLY A 35 -0.54 -0.32 -10.89
N ARG A 36 0.24 0.78 -10.88
CA ARG A 36 -0.05 2.04 -11.55
C ARG A 36 1.18 2.45 -12.34
N VAL A 37 0.98 3.09 -13.48
CA VAL A 37 2.06 3.66 -14.30
C VAL A 37 2.03 5.18 -14.20
N TYR A 38 3.15 5.85 -14.46
CA TYR A 38 3.21 7.31 -14.39
C TYR A 38 2.15 8.01 -15.24
N ASP A 39 1.85 7.47 -16.42
CA ASP A 39 0.88 8.06 -17.35
C ASP A 39 -0.56 8.12 -16.80
N ASP A 40 -0.87 7.36 -15.75
CA ASP A 40 -2.16 7.42 -15.05
C ASP A 40 -2.25 8.59 -14.04
N THR A 41 -1.25 9.46 -13.95
CA THR A 41 -1.16 10.55 -12.95
C THR A 41 -2.44 11.38 -12.84
N ASP A 42 -3.09 11.72 -13.96
CA ASP A 42 -4.32 12.52 -13.99
C ASP A 42 -5.53 11.82 -13.34
N ARG A 43 -5.47 10.48 -13.22
CA ARG A 43 -6.51 9.64 -12.63
C ARG A 43 -6.24 9.36 -11.15
N ILE A 44 -5.05 9.68 -10.65
CA ILE A 44 -4.60 9.40 -9.29
C ILE A 44 -4.77 10.65 -8.42
N ARG A 45 -5.27 10.47 -7.19
CA ARG A 45 -5.45 11.59 -6.26
C ARG A 45 -4.09 12.15 -5.84
N GLY A 46 -4.01 13.48 -5.67
CA GLY A 46 -2.76 14.15 -5.23
C GLY A 46 -2.15 13.59 -3.93
N ARG A 47 -3.00 13.14 -2.99
CA ARG A 47 -2.53 12.43 -1.78
C ARG A 47 -1.77 11.15 -2.10
N ASP A 48 -2.27 10.36 -3.05
CA ASP A 48 -1.66 9.09 -3.43
C ASP A 48 -0.39 9.33 -4.27
N LEU A 49 -0.40 10.32 -5.16
CA LEU A 49 0.80 10.79 -5.88
C LEU A 49 1.92 11.19 -4.92
N TYR A 50 1.59 11.87 -3.81
CA TYR A 50 2.56 12.20 -2.78
C TYR A 50 3.23 10.96 -2.15
N TRP A 51 2.46 9.90 -1.91
CA TRP A 51 2.99 8.64 -1.36
C TRP A 51 3.79 7.85 -2.40
N LEU A 52 3.37 7.86 -3.67
CA LEU A 52 4.13 7.27 -4.78
C LEU A 52 5.48 7.96 -4.95
N GLY A 53 5.52 9.29 -4.99
CA GLY A 53 6.79 10.03 -5.09
C GLY A 53 7.73 9.76 -3.91
N LYS A 54 7.19 9.67 -2.69
CA LYS A 54 7.98 9.23 -1.52
C LYS A 54 8.48 7.80 -1.61
N ALA A 55 7.68 6.89 -2.19
CA ALA A 55 8.07 5.50 -2.36
C ALA A 55 9.25 5.40 -3.34
N VAL A 56 9.16 6.06 -4.50
CA VAL A 56 10.24 6.09 -5.51
C VAL A 56 11.51 6.69 -4.94
N ALA A 57 11.44 7.82 -4.25
CA ALA A 57 12.62 8.44 -3.63
C ALA A 57 13.31 7.50 -2.63
N ARG A 58 12.54 6.81 -1.79
CA ARG A 58 13.07 5.87 -0.78
C ARG A 58 13.59 4.57 -1.39
N GLN A 59 13.00 4.10 -2.48
CA GLN A 59 13.51 2.95 -3.23
C GLN A 59 14.85 3.30 -3.88
N ALA A 60 14.94 4.45 -4.56
CA ALA A 60 16.16 4.88 -5.22
C ALA A 60 17.34 5.06 -4.23
N ALA A 61 17.07 5.67 -3.07
CA ALA A 61 18.07 5.82 -2.01
C ALA A 61 18.44 4.50 -1.31
N TRP A 62 17.63 3.44 -1.45
CA TRP A 62 17.97 2.12 -0.94
C TRP A 62 18.80 1.33 -1.96
N LEU A 63 18.48 1.46 -3.25
CA LEU A 63 19.25 0.85 -4.34
C LEU A 63 20.70 1.36 -4.40
N THR A 64 20.98 2.60 -3.99
CA THR A 64 22.37 3.11 -3.88
C THR A 64 23.23 2.31 -2.91
N GLU A 65 22.64 1.77 -1.84
CA GLU A 65 23.35 1.00 -0.81
C GLU A 65 23.38 -0.50 -1.13
N GLN A 66 22.63 -0.95 -2.14
CA GLN A 66 22.46 -2.35 -2.50
C GLN A 66 23.04 -2.63 -3.88
N TYR A 67 24.36 -2.87 -3.94
CA TYR A 67 25.11 -3.01 -5.19
C TYR A 67 24.79 -4.27 -6.03
N ASP A 68 23.95 -5.21 -5.55
CA ASP A 68 23.76 -6.50 -6.23
C ASP A 68 22.40 -7.20 -5.97
N VAL A 69 21.31 -6.43 -5.85
CA VAL A 69 19.95 -7.00 -5.63
C VAL A 69 19.49 -7.85 -6.82
N ALA A 70 19.77 -7.39 -8.04
CA ALA A 70 19.27 -8.02 -9.26
C ALA A 70 19.96 -9.37 -9.59
N THR A 71 21.18 -9.61 -9.08
CA THR A 71 21.99 -10.76 -9.47
C THR A 71 22.16 -11.81 -8.35
N ARG A 72 21.90 -11.47 -7.08
CA ARG A 72 22.18 -12.36 -5.92
C ARG A 72 20.97 -12.92 -5.19
N LEU A 73 19.76 -12.46 -5.47
CA LEU A 73 18.60 -12.80 -4.64
C LEU A 73 17.91 -14.11 -5.06
N ASP A 74 18.63 -15.21 -4.83
CA ASP A 74 18.07 -16.53 -4.51
C ASP A 74 18.68 -17.03 -3.18
N ALA A 75 18.67 -16.17 -2.16
CA ALA A 75 19.17 -16.47 -0.82
C ALA A 75 18.04 -16.31 0.20
N THR A 76 17.39 -17.43 0.54
CA THR A 76 16.21 -17.49 1.40
C THR A 76 16.54 -17.34 2.90
N GLU A 77 17.81 -17.50 3.29
CA GLU A 77 18.27 -17.42 4.68
C GLU A 77 19.74 -16.97 4.76
N THR A 78 20.03 -15.95 5.56
CA THR A 78 21.41 -15.57 5.92
C THR A 78 21.58 -15.81 7.41
N SER A 79 22.45 -16.76 7.75
CA SER A 79 22.82 -17.10 9.12
C SER A 79 24.30 -16.75 9.31
N GLN A 80 24.58 -15.77 10.17
CA GLN A 80 25.95 -15.44 10.58
C GLN A 80 25.98 -15.29 12.10
N ASP A 81 26.93 -15.98 12.74
CA ASP A 81 27.21 -15.93 14.18
C ASP A 81 25.98 -16.13 15.10
N GLY A 82 25.12 -17.11 14.77
CA GLY A 82 23.97 -17.49 15.57
C GLY A 82 22.74 -16.57 15.46
N VAL A 83 22.82 -15.49 14.68
CA VAL A 83 21.68 -14.63 14.37
C VAL A 83 21.09 -15.03 13.02
N SER A 84 19.85 -15.52 13.03
CA SER A 84 19.10 -15.81 11.82
C SER A 84 18.14 -14.67 11.51
N ASN A 85 18.39 -13.97 10.40
CA ASN A 85 17.45 -12.99 9.86
C ASN A 85 16.73 -13.62 8.67
N LYS A 86 15.42 -13.87 8.81
CA LYS A 86 14.56 -14.28 7.70
C LYS A 86 14.12 -13.04 6.92
N LEU A 87 14.68 -12.84 5.73
CA LEU A 87 14.11 -11.91 4.77
C LEU A 87 12.84 -12.52 4.18
N THR A 88 11.74 -11.77 4.18
CA THR A 88 10.62 -12.09 3.30
C THR A 88 11.04 -11.82 1.85
N PRO A 89 10.60 -12.64 0.86
CA PRO A 89 10.97 -12.46 -0.54
C PRO A 89 10.75 -11.03 -1.04
N ASP A 90 9.63 -10.40 -0.66
CA ASP A 90 9.31 -9.02 -1.01
C ASP A 90 10.21 -7.99 -0.31
N GLY A 91 10.67 -8.29 0.91
CA GLY A 91 11.56 -7.42 1.68
C GLY A 91 12.98 -7.36 1.12
N ALA A 92 13.29 -8.22 0.16
CA ALA A 92 14.56 -8.25 -0.53
C ALA A 92 14.56 -7.43 -1.84
N VAL A 93 13.39 -7.09 -2.38
CA VAL A 93 13.25 -6.34 -3.64
C VAL A 93 12.75 -4.92 -3.39
N LEU A 94 11.91 -4.73 -2.36
CA LEU A 94 11.31 -3.45 -2.03
C LEU A 94 11.90 -2.87 -0.76
N ALA A 95 12.37 -1.62 -0.83
CA ALA A 95 12.85 -0.89 0.32
C ALA A 95 11.78 -0.84 1.43
N PRO A 96 12.14 -1.10 2.70
CA PRO A 96 11.17 -1.19 3.79
C PRO A 96 10.39 0.13 3.99
N MET A 97 11.05 1.27 3.74
CA MET A 97 10.40 2.58 3.80
C MET A 97 9.52 2.87 2.58
N ALA A 98 9.87 2.36 1.40
CA ALA A 98 9.01 2.43 0.22
C ALA A 98 7.73 1.61 0.42
N GLY A 99 7.84 0.39 0.96
CA GLY A 99 6.67 -0.43 1.31
C GLY A 99 5.73 0.24 2.31
N LYS A 100 6.26 0.97 3.32
CA LYS A 100 5.44 1.76 4.25
C LYS A 100 4.71 2.92 3.56
N ALA A 101 5.32 3.56 2.55
CA ALA A 101 4.69 4.62 1.78
C ALA A 101 3.59 4.06 0.87
N LEU A 102 3.88 2.97 0.17
CA LEU A 102 2.94 2.27 -0.71
C LEU A 102 1.66 1.81 0.00
N ARG A 103 1.77 1.28 1.22
CA ARG A 103 0.61 0.90 2.06
C ARG A 103 -0.33 2.07 2.42
N ARG A 104 0.08 3.32 2.17
CA ARG A 104 -0.75 4.53 2.38
C ARG A 104 -1.53 4.93 1.14
N CYS A 105 -1.22 4.35 -0.03
CA CYS A 105 -1.99 4.54 -1.25
C CYS A 105 -3.38 3.93 -1.08
N SER A 106 -4.39 4.66 -1.52
CA SER A 106 -5.79 4.36 -1.25
C SER A 106 -6.26 2.98 -1.76
N TRP A 107 -5.63 2.44 -2.81
CA TRP A 107 -5.96 1.14 -3.41
C TRP A 107 -5.13 -0.03 -2.89
N MET A 108 -3.98 0.24 -2.27
CA MET A 108 -3.09 -0.81 -1.76
C MET A 108 -3.44 -1.30 -0.36
N ARG A 109 -4.26 -0.54 0.36
CA ARG A 109 -4.77 -0.96 1.66
C ARG A 109 -6.09 -1.69 1.46
N SER A 110 -6.23 -2.88 2.02
CA SER A 110 -7.54 -3.49 2.22
C SER A 110 -8.41 -2.50 2.99
N ARG A 111 -9.37 -1.89 2.30
CA ARG A 111 -10.40 -1.11 2.96
C ARG A 111 -11.21 -2.12 3.75
N THR A 112 -11.17 -2.03 5.07
CA THR A 112 -12.19 -2.67 5.89
C THR A 112 -13.52 -2.18 5.34
N VAL A 113 -14.29 -3.08 4.75
CA VAL A 113 -15.67 -2.79 4.39
C VAL A 113 -16.31 -2.44 5.72
N HIS A 114 -16.66 -1.17 5.92
CA HIS A 114 -17.66 -0.86 6.92
C HIS A 114 -18.92 -1.55 6.40
N VAL A 115 -19.13 -2.78 6.88
CA VAL A 115 -20.42 -3.43 6.79
C VAL A 115 -21.31 -2.48 7.58
N GLY A 116 -22.01 -1.61 6.88
CA GLY A 116 -23.07 -0.83 7.48
C GLY A 116 -23.91 -1.84 8.25
N ALA A 117 -24.15 -1.56 9.54
CA ALA A 117 -25.11 -2.35 10.27
C ALA A 117 -26.37 -2.45 9.38
N PRO A 118 -27.02 -3.62 9.27
CA PRO A 118 -28.13 -3.84 8.32
C PRO A 118 -29.36 -2.90 8.50
N PHE A 119 -29.24 -1.88 9.34
CA PHE A 119 -30.29 -1.02 9.84
C PHE A 119 -29.77 0.42 10.01
N GLU A 120 -29.34 1.04 8.92
CA GLU A 120 -29.30 2.51 8.82
C GLU A 120 -30.48 2.93 7.93
N GLY A 121 -31.67 2.97 8.53
CA GLY A 121 -32.88 3.33 7.78
C GLY A 121 -34.23 3.15 8.49
N GLY A 122 -34.31 2.51 9.64
CA GLY A 122 -35.60 2.47 10.33
C GLY A 122 -35.69 1.49 11.48
N ARG A 123 -35.98 2.07 12.65
CA ARG A 123 -36.50 1.44 13.86
C ARG A 123 -35.53 0.51 14.56
N TYR A 124 -35.35 0.80 15.84
CA TYR A 124 -34.75 -0.06 16.85
C TYR A 124 -35.06 -1.53 16.55
N VAL A 125 -34.01 -2.31 16.29
CA VAL A 125 -34.12 -3.77 16.29
C VAL A 125 -34.35 -4.17 17.74
N THR A 126 -35.61 -4.11 18.18
CA THR A 126 -36.04 -4.99 19.25
C THR A 126 -35.83 -6.40 18.73
N ASN A 127 -35.23 -7.26 19.57
CA ASN A 127 -35.02 -8.65 19.23
C ASN A 127 -36.36 -9.23 18.73
N GLN A 128 -36.43 -9.63 17.45
CA GLN A 128 -37.69 -10.10 16.85
C GLN A 128 -38.15 -11.43 17.46
N LEU A 129 -37.30 -12.05 18.29
CA LEU A 129 -37.60 -13.25 19.07
C LEU A 129 -38.08 -12.94 20.49
N LEU A 130 -38.17 -11.66 20.88
CA LEU A 130 -38.75 -11.26 22.16
C LEU A 130 -40.28 -11.30 22.04
N GLU A 131 -40.94 -12.00 22.96
CA GLU A 131 -42.40 -12.19 22.96
C GLU A 131 -43.16 -10.86 22.98
N SER A 132 -42.63 -9.83 23.65
CA SER A 132 -43.22 -8.47 23.68
C SER A 132 -43.15 -7.71 22.35
N ALA A 133 -42.45 -8.23 21.35
CA ALA A 133 -42.40 -7.64 20.01
C ALA A 133 -43.62 -8.05 19.16
N ASP A 134 -44.33 -9.13 19.51
CA ASP A 134 -45.49 -9.65 18.76
C ASP A 134 -46.69 -8.69 18.87
N ASP A 135 -46.90 -8.12 20.06
CA ASP A 135 -47.97 -7.14 20.34
C ASP A 135 -47.89 -5.85 19.49
N GLY A 136 -46.72 -5.56 18.92
CA GLY A 136 -46.46 -4.37 18.11
C GLY A 136 -46.61 -4.57 16.59
N GLN A 137 -46.77 -5.81 16.13
CA GLN A 137 -46.82 -6.13 14.70
C GLN A 137 -48.28 -6.33 14.25
N ALA A 138 -48.82 -5.36 13.51
CA ALA A 138 -50.14 -5.50 12.90
C ALA A 138 -50.11 -6.59 11.81
N TRP A 139 -50.96 -7.61 11.95
CA TRP A 139 -51.08 -8.71 10.99
C TRP A 139 -51.31 -8.18 9.57
N ARG A 140 -50.53 -8.69 8.60
CA ARG A 140 -50.69 -8.40 7.18
C ARG A 140 -50.87 -9.69 6.39
N PRO A 141 -51.87 -9.80 5.51
CA PRO A 141 -52.03 -10.95 4.64
C PRO A 141 -50.88 -11.00 3.61
N MET A 142 -50.42 -12.21 3.31
CA MET A 142 -49.45 -12.43 2.23
C MET A 142 -50.12 -12.24 0.86
N PRO A 143 -49.44 -11.61 -0.12
CA PRO A 143 -49.93 -11.52 -1.49
C PRO A 143 -49.87 -12.87 -2.23
#